data_AF-A0A9R0Z4C8-F1
#
_entry.id   AF-A0A9R0Z4C8-F1
#
_cell.length_a   1.000
_cell.length_b   1.000
_cell.length_c   1.000
_cell.angle_alpha   90.00
_cell.angle_beta   90.00
_cell.angle_gamma   90.00
#
_symmetry.space_group_name_H-M   'P 1'
#
loop_
_entity.id
_entity.type
_entity.pdbx_description
1 polymer ?
#
loop_
_entity_poly.entity_id
_entity_poly.type
_entity_poly.pdbx_seq_one_letter_code
_entity_poly.pdbx_strand_id
1 'polypeptide(L)'
;MIDWVLERHRNGSLLKAVDPRLAGMFDIEEVILVLQLGLLCSHPLPDARPSMRKVMQYLDRGQSVPDLSPTYMSYSMLALMQVEGFDSYIMSYPPSATSSVAVSYGSSATVLAEGR
;
A
#
# COMPACT_ATOMS: atom_id res chain seq x y z
N MET A 1 7.91 9.94 13.89
CA MET A 1 8.73 10.76 12.94
C MET A 1 7.89 11.26 11.77
N ILE A 2 7.09 10.38 11.14
CA ILE A 2 6.10 10.76 10.12
C ILE A 2 5.03 11.72 10.67
N ASP A 3 4.68 11.59 11.94
CA ASP A 3 3.59 12.34 12.61
C ASP A 3 3.78 13.85 12.51
N TRP A 4 5.02 14.32 12.65
CA TRP A 4 5.35 15.73 12.55
C TRP A 4 5.20 16.26 11.12
N VAL A 5 5.62 15.49 10.12
CA VAL A 5 5.45 15.85 8.70
C VAL A 5 3.96 15.85 8.33
N LEU A 6 3.19 14.89 8.86
CA LEU A 6 1.75 14.81 8.68
C LEU A 6 1.04 16.01 9.31
N GLU A 7 1.46 16.46 10.49
CA GLU A 7 0.95 17.68 11.11
C GLU A 7 1.25 18.92 10.24
N ARG A 8 2.48 19.04 9.71
CA ARG A 8 2.84 20.12 8.78
C ARG A 8 1.98 20.11 7.53
N HIS A 9 1.70 18.92 6.97
CA HIS A 9 0.79 18.74 5.84
C HIS A 9 -0.61 19.26 6.15
N ARG A 10 -1.20 18.82 7.28
CA ARG A 10 -2.55 19.23 7.72
C ARG A 10 -2.67 20.73 7.93
N ASN A 11 -1.61 21.38 8.38
CA ASN A 11 -1.57 22.81 8.64
C ASN A 11 -1.17 23.64 7.40
N GLY A 12 -1.04 23.04 6.22
CA GLY A 12 -0.63 23.74 4.99
C GLY A 12 0.80 24.30 5.05
N SER A 13 1.64 23.76 5.93
CA SER A 13 2.99 24.27 6.23
C SER A 13 4.08 23.27 5.88
N LEU A 14 3.84 22.46 4.85
CA LEU A 14 4.69 21.33 4.45
C LEU A 14 6.14 21.74 4.14
N LEU A 15 6.35 22.95 3.61
CA LEU A 15 7.68 23.51 3.35
C LEU A 15 8.53 23.70 4.61
N LYS A 16 7.93 23.72 5.81
CA LYS A 16 8.70 23.73 7.07
C LYS A 16 9.37 22.39 7.36
N ALA A 17 8.99 21.32 6.66
CA ALA A 17 9.61 20.00 6.78
C ALA A 17 10.85 19.81 5.91
N VAL A 18 11.22 20.81 5.10
CA VAL A 18 12.38 20.75 4.22
C VAL A 18 13.67 20.86 5.03
N ASP A 19 14.67 20.06 4.66
CA ASP A 19 16.00 20.12 5.28
C ASP A 19 16.61 21.52 5.12
N PRO A 20 16.95 22.23 6.21
CA PRO A 20 17.60 23.54 6.16
C PRO A 20 18.91 23.55 5.35
N ARG A 21 19.60 22.40 5.23
CA ARG A 21 20.83 22.26 4.45
C ARG A 21 20.65 22.46 2.96
N LEU A 22 19.42 22.36 2.45
CA LEU A 22 19.10 22.69 1.06
C LEU A 22 19.14 24.20 0.80
N ALA A 23 19.18 25.04 1.85
CA ALA A 23 19.37 26.49 1.76
C ALA A 23 18.44 27.22 0.76
N GLY A 24 17.21 26.71 0.58
CA GLY A 24 16.26 27.26 -0.39
C GLY A 24 16.57 26.93 -1.87
N MET A 25 17.61 26.14 -2.14
CA MET A 25 17.99 25.70 -3.48
C MET A 25 17.20 24.46 -3.89
N PHE A 26 15.88 24.58 -3.96
CA PHE A 26 14.99 23.52 -4.40
C PHE A 26 13.78 24.09 -5.13
N ASP A 27 13.19 23.28 -5.99
CA ASP A 27 11.91 23.60 -6.61
C ASP A 27 10.77 23.31 -5.62
N ILE A 28 9.88 24.28 -5.43
CA ILE A 28 8.80 24.20 -4.45
C ILE A 28 7.82 23.08 -4.82
N GLU A 29 7.52 22.90 -6.10
CA GLU A 29 6.58 21.89 -6.57
C GLU A 29 7.16 20.48 -6.39
N GLU A 30 8.43 20.28 -6.72
CA GLU A 30 9.12 18.99 -6.51
C GLU A 30 9.17 18.61 -5.03
N VAL A 31 9.46 19.57 -4.16
CA VAL A 31 9.51 19.32 -2.72
C VAL A 31 8.15 18.97 -2.16
N ILE A 32 7.10 19.70 -2.56
CA ILE A 32 5.73 19.39 -2.14
C ILE A 32 5.35 17.98 -2.61
N LEU A 33 5.63 17.66 -3.88
CA LEU A 33 5.37 16.36 -4.47
C LEU A 33 6.06 15.23 -3.68
N VAL A 34 7.36 15.35 -3.42
CA VAL A 34 8.14 14.30 -2.74
C VAL A 34 7.71 14.14 -1.28
N LEU A 35 7.39 15.24 -0.59
CA LEU A 35 6.90 15.17 0.80
C LEU A 35 5.52 14.51 0.88
N GLN A 36 4.60 14.85 -0.03
CA GLN A 36 3.30 14.18 -0.13
C GLN A 36 3.47 12.70 -0.48
N LEU A 37 4.29 12.39 -1.49
CA LEU A 37 4.54 11.01 -1.87
C LEU A 37 5.15 10.19 -0.74
N GLY A 38 6.07 10.77 0.05
CA GLY A 38 6.64 10.15 1.24
C GLY A 38 5.58 9.82 2.31
N LEU A 39 4.62 10.71 2.53
CA LEU A 39 3.47 10.46 3.41
C LEU A 39 2.60 9.30 2.89
N LEU A 40 2.33 9.26 1.59
CA LEU A 40 1.53 8.20 0.96
C LEU A 40 2.26 6.84 1.00
N CYS A 41 3.57 6.80 0.81
CA CYS A 41 4.39 5.60 0.93
C CYS A 41 4.48 5.08 2.37
N SER A 42 4.43 5.99 3.34
CA SER A 42 4.50 5.68 4.78
C SER A 42 3.13 5.40 5.39
N HIS A 43 2.11 5.24 4.55
CA HIS A 43 0.74 5.07 4.98
C HIS A 43 0.59 3.82 5.88
N PRO A 44 -0.12 3.91 7.01
CA PRO A 44 -0.14 2.81 7.97
C PRO A 44 -0.84 1.55 7.45
N LEU A 45 -1.91 1.69 6.65
CA LEU A 45 -2.48 0.55 5.88
C LEU A 45 -1.57 0.17 4.69
N PRO A 46 -1.17 -1.11 4.56
CA PRO A 46 -0.36 -1.58 3.43
C PRO A 46 -1.03 -1.36 2.08
N ASP A 47 -2.34 -1.62 1.98
CA ASP A 47 -3.07 -1.58 0.69
C ASP A 47 -3.26 -0.17 0.13
N ALA A 48 -3.13 0.84 0.99
CA ALA A 48 -3.19 2.24 0.59
C ALA A 48 -1.82 2.80 0.15
N ARG A 49 -0.72 2.04 0.36
CA ARG A 49 0.61 2.42 -0.12
C ARG A 49 0.67 2.22 -1.64
N PRO A 50 1.29 3.15 -2.39
CA PRO A 50 1.41 3.01 -3.83
C PRO A 50 2.45 1.94 -4.17
N SER A 51 2.24 1.23 -5.28
CA SER A 51 3.28 0.35 -5.83
C SER A 51 4.47 1.16 -6.32
N MET A 52 5.67 0.55 -6.36
CA MET A 52 6.87 1.24 -6.82
C MET A 52 6.74 1.80 -8.24
N ARG A 53 6.03 1.10 -9.14
CA ARG A 53 5.71 1.60 -10.47
C ARG A 53 4.96 2.93 -10.43
N LYS A 54 4.00 3.06 -9.51
CA LYS A 54 3.19 4.27 -9.35
C LYS A 54 3.97 5.39 -8.68
N VAL A 55 4.85 5.07 -7.73
CA VAL A 55 5.83 6.02 -7.16
C VAL A 55 6.68 6.64 -8.26
N MET A 56 7.25 5.82 -9.16
CA MET A 56 8.04 6.31 -10.29
C MET A 56 7.23 7.22 -11.23
N GLN A 57 5.98 6.87 -11.52
CA GLN A 57 5.11 7.70 -12.36
C GLN A 57 4.88 9.11 -11.79
N TYR A 58 4.79 9.24 -10.46
CA TYR A 58 4.70 10.54 -9.81
C TYR A 58 6.02 11.31 -9.90
N LEU A 59 7.15 10.65 -9.67
CA LEU A 59 8.47 11.28 -9.70
C LEU A 59 8.91 11.70 -11.12
N ASP A 60 8.52 10.94 -12.14
CA ASP A 60 8.82 11.24 -13.55
C ASP A 60 7.97 12.41 -14.11
N ARG A 61 7.27 13.17 -13.25
CA ARG A 61 6.34 14.28 -13.58
C ARG A 61 5.21 13.91 -14.55
N GLY A 62 5.00 12.62 -14.82
CA GLY A 62 3.94 12.14 -15.71
C GLY A 62 2.55 12.13 -15.07
N GLN A 63 2.48 12.20 -13.74
CA GLN A 63 1.24 12.13 -12.99
C GLN A 63 1.34 12.93 -11.68
N SER A 64 0.30 13.68 -11.30
CA SER A 64 0.26 14.38 -10.01
C SER A 64 -0.04 13.41 -8.87
N VAL A 65 0.60 13.59 -7.71
CA VAL A 65 0.24 12.84 -6.50
C VAL A 65 -1.22 13.16 -6.13
N PRO A 66 -2.03 12.15 -5.73
CA PRO A 66 -3.40 12.38 -5.28
C PRO A 66 -3.42 13.35 -4.11
N ASP A 67 -4.43 14.22 -4.08
CA ASP A 67 -4.56 15.15 -2.96
C ASP A 67 -4.70 14.39 -1.64
N LEU A 68 -3.69 14.54 -0.77
CA LEU A 68 -3.65 13.92 0.56
C LEU A 68 -4.44 14.74 1.57
N SER A 69 -5.59 15.27 1.14
CA SER A 69 -6.45 16.10 1.97
C SER A 69 -6.64 15.48 3.38
N PRO A 70 -6.80 16.30 4.43
CA PRO A 70 -6.93 15.81 5.80
C PRO A 70 -7.97 14.69 5.96
N THR A 71 -9.01 14.70 5.13
CA THR A 71 -10.04 13.68 5.04
C THR A 71 -9.50 12.31 4.59
N TYR A 72 -8.60 12.27 3.62
CA TYR A 72 -8.02 11.04 3.08
C TYR A 72 -7.21 10.28 4.14
N MET A 73 -6.33 11.00 4.86
CA MET A 73 -5.54 10.42 5.95
C MET A 73 -6.38 10.11 7.20
N SER A 74 -7.41 10.89 7.48
CA SER A 74 -8.35 10.61 8.56
C SER A 74 -9.16 9.33 8.28
N TYR A 75 -9.62 9.14 7.04
CA TYR A 75 -10.38 7.96 6.65
C TYR A 75 -9.56 6.67 6.83
N SER A 76 -8.29 6.70 6.47
CA SER A 76 -7.42 5.55 6.64
C SER A 76 -6.99 5.26 8.07
N MET A 77 -6.80 6.30 8.89
CA MET A 77 -6.61 6.13 10.34
C MET A 77 -7.86 5.55 11.01
N LEU A 78 -9.05 6.00 10.60
CA LEU A 78 -10.32 5.42 11.05
C LEU A 78 -10.45 3.96 10.59
N ALA A 79 -10.06 3.65 9.35
CA ALA A 79 -10.09 2.29 8.83
C ALA A 79 -9.15 1.35 9.62
N LEU A 80 -7.99 1.82 10.09
CA LEU A 80 -7.12 1.03 10.97
C LEU A 80 -7.73 0.72 12.32
N MET A 81 -8.46 1.67 12.92
CA MET A 81 -9.20 1.43 14.15
C MET A 81 -10.28 0.35 13.97
N GLN A 82 -10.77 0.15 12.74
CA GLN A 82 -11.68 -0.96 12.40
C GLN A 82 -10.94 -2.30 12.18
N VAL A 83 -9.69 -2.27 11.73
CA VAL A 83 -8.86 -3.49 11.54
C VAL A 83 -8.51 -4.14 12.89
N GLU A 84 -8.30 -3.34 13.95
CA GLU A 84 -8.09 -3.83 15.32
C GLU A 84 -9.30 -4.63 15.88
N GLY A 85 -10.45 -4.59 15.21
CA GLY A 85 -11.66 -5.33 15.58
C GLY A 85 -11.87 -6.67 14.89
N PHE A 86 -10.97 -7.14 14.01
CA PHE A 86 -11.18 -8.41 13.31
C PHE A 86 -9.86 -9.12 12.94
N ASP A 87 -9.19 -9.70 13.94
CA ASP A 87 -8.26 -10.81 13.70
C ASP A 87 -8.89 -12.14 14.14
N SER A 88 -10.13 -12.39 13.69
CA SER A 88 -10.80 -13.69 13.88
C SER A 88 -10.62 -14.65 12.69
N TYR A 89 -9.89 -14.23 11.64
CA TYR A 89 -9.80 -14.99 10.39
C TYR A 89 -8.60 -15.95 10.30
N ILE A 90 -7.66 -15.91 11.24
CA ILE A 90 -6.60 -16.93 11.35
C ILE A 90 -6.85 -17.82 12.57
N MET A 91 -7.80 -18.75 12.47
CA MET A 91 -7.63 -20.17 12.84
C MET A 91 -8.93 -20.97 12.58
N SER A 92 -9.34 -21.05 11.32
CA SER A 92 -10.25 -22.10 10.85
C SER A 92 -9.65 -22.82 9.64
N TYR A 93 -8.36 -23.16 9.72
CA TYR A 93 -7.82 -24.25 8.91
C TYR A 93 -7.92 -25.55 9.72
N PRO A 94 -8.56 -26.60 9.20
CA PRO A 94 -8.50 -27.91 9.84
C PRO A 94 -7.04 -28.39 9.81
N PRO A 95 -6.56 -29.09 10.86
CA PRO A 95 -5.21 -29.63 10.85
C PRO A 95 -5.08 -30.63 9.69
N SER A 96 -4.20 -30.34 8.73
CA SER A 96 -3.81 -31.29 7.70
C SER A 96 -3.31 -32.55 8.38
N ALA A 97 -4.06 -33.64 8.19
CA ALA A 97 -3.78 -34.94 8.77
C ALA A 97 -2.40 -35.42 8.34
N THR A 98 -1.66 -35.89 9.35
CA THR A 98 -0.38 -36.58 9.26
C THR A 98 -0.43 -37.73 8.26
N SER A 99 0.61 -37.84 7.45
CA SER A 99 0.79 -38.82 6.38
C SER A 99 0.56 -40.27 6.81
N SER A 100 -0.26 -41.00 6.04
CA SER A 100 -0.12 -42.45 5.91
C SER A 100 -0.31 -42.87 4.45
N VAL A 101 0.68 -43.63 4.01
CA VAL A 101 0.85 -44.27 2.70
C VAL A 101 -0.30 -45.23 2.35
N ALA A 102 -0.79 -45.19 1.11
CA ALA A 102 -1.16 -46.39 0.34
C ALA A 102 -1.46 -46.07 -1.15
N VAL A 103 -0.63 -46.68 -1.98
CA VAL A 103 -0.64 -47.02 -3.41
C VAL A 103 -2.04 -47.16 -4.07
N SER A 104 -2.22 -46.67 -5.30
CA SER A 104 -2.33 -47.50 -6.52
C SER A 104 -3.14 -46.88 -7.67
N TYR A 105 -2.45 -46.75 -8.80
CA TYR A 105 -2.83 -46.77 -10.23
C TYR A 105 -4.31 -46.69 -10.65
N GLY A 106 -4.64 -45.74 -11.54
CA GLY A 106 -5.89 -45.76 -12.31
C GLY A 106 -6.13 -44.54 -13.22
N SER A 107 -5.73 -44.67 -14.48
CA SER A 107 -6.00 -43.87 -15.70
C SER A 107 -6.92 -42.64 -15.67
N SER A 108 -6.40 -41.52 -16.20
CA SER A 108 -7.18 -40.37 -16.67
C SER A 108 -8.04 -40.72 -17.90
N ALA A 109 -9.33 -40.40 -17.84
CA ALA A 109 -10.21 -40.38 -19.00
C ALA A 109 -10.09 -39.04 -19.73
N THR A 110 -9.73 -39.07 -21.01
CA THR A 110 -9.90 -37.95 -21.95
C THR A 110 -11.00 -38.31 -22.95
N VAL A 111 -12.08 -37.53 -22.93
CA VAL A 111 -13.15 -37.54 -23.93
C VAL A 111 -12.75 -36.58 -25.04
N LEU A 112 -12.59 -37.08 -26.27
CA LEU A 112 -12.72 -36.28 -27.50
C LEU A 112 -13.48 -37.12 -28.54
N ALA A 113 -14.55 -36.51 -29.05
CA ALA A 113 -15.51 -37.06 -30.00
C ALA A 113 -15.08 -36.83 -31.46
N GLU A 114 -15.73 -37.61 -32.35
CA GLU A 114 -15.84 -37.47 -33.82
C GLU A 114 -14.57 -37.78 -34.65
N GLY A 115 -14.62 -38.49 -35.78
CA GLY A 115 -15.74 -38.95 -36.60
C GLY A 115 -15.40 -38.74 -38.08
N ARG A 116 -14.78 -39.74 -38.74
CA ARG A 116 -15.03 -40.21 -40.13
C ARG A 116 -14.08 -41.34 -40.50
#